data_AF-A0A9E4B5T6-F1
#
_entry.id   AF-A0A9E4B5T6-F1
#
_cell.length_a   1.000
_cell.length_b   1.000
_cell.length_c   1.000
_cell.angle_alpha   90.00
_cell.angle_beta   90.00
_cell.angle_gamma   90.00
#
_symmetry.space_group_name_H-M   'P 1'
#
loop_
_entity.id
_entity.type
_entity.pdbx_description
1 polymer ?
#
loop_
_entity_poly.entity_id
_entity_poly.type
_entity_poly.pdbx_seq_one_letter_code
_entity_poly.pdbx_strand_id
1 'polypeptide(L)'
;MRIAPSLLPKAFERVDRQQKTTILDLGSPSPQTVSFFNRFRCQVYFANLLEWPAGEASDEPELDIPDGVRFDICLFWDTLNYLDVPVLRRVASKLAIHIDTGTRGHGFLAFSPATSFSRCRFRIEDSHNLLAEPDQDAASRGHTWKDIEDAMWPWVCGATSLMQGNRQELLLTKDRY
;
A
#
# COMPACT_ATOMS: atom_id res chain seq x y z
N MET A 1 11.84 -6.58 12.91
CA MET A 1 13.01 -6.59 12.00
C MET A 1 13.10 -5.24 11.30
N ARG A 2 14.28 -4.64 11.20
CA ARG A 2 14.47 -3.43 10.40
C ARG A 2 14.74 -3.81 8.94
N ILE A 3 14.06 -3.15 8.01
CA ILE A 3 14.23 -3.35 6.57
C ILE A 3 14.50 -1.99 5.90
N ALA A 4 15.31 -2.01 4.84
CA ALA A 4 15.66 -0.82 4.07
C ALA A 4 14.94 -0.85 2.70
N PRO A 5 13.75 -0.23 2.57
CA PRO A 5 13.07 -0.12 1.29
C PRO A 5 13.87 0.74 0.31
N SER A 6 13.96 0.28 -0.93
CA SER A 6 14.66 0.95 -2.02
C SER A 6 13.75 1.84 -2.87
N LEU A 7 12.44 1.53 -2.88
CA LEU A 7 11.43 2.23 -3.67
C LEU A 7 10.53 3.14 -2.82
N LEU A 8 10.43 2.92 -1.51
CA LEU A 8 9.73 3.85 -0.63
C LEU A 8 10.25 5.29 -0.77
N PRO A 9 11.58 5.57 -0.75
CA PRO A 9 12.08 6.93 -1.03
C PRO A 9 11.57 7.50 -2.35
N LYS A 10 11.50 6.68 -3.40
CA LYS A 10 11.04 7.08 -4.74
C LYS A 10 9.55 7.42 -4.79
N ALA A 11 8.73 6.80 -3.93
CA ALA A 11 7.33 7.18 -3.78
C ALA A 11 7.20 8.61 -3.22
N PHE A 12 8.14 9.05 -2.38
CA PHE A 12 8.19 10.38 -1.80
C PHE A 12 8.97 11.42 -2.62
N GLU A 13 9.77 11.02 -3.62
CA GLU A 13 10.65 11.93 -4.39
C GLU A 13 9.91 13.09 -5.08
N ARG A 14 8.67 12.85 -5.51
CA ARG A 14 7.87 13.86 -6.26
C ARG A 14 6.99 14.72 -5.37
N VAL A 15 7.05 14.52 -4.06
CA VAL A 15 6.30 15.33 -3.11
C VAL A 15 6.99 16.67 -2.92
N ASP A 16 6.33 17.73 -3.37
CA ASP A 16 6.77 19.10 -3.08
C ASP A 16 6.66 19.37 -1.58
N ARG A 17 7.82 19.56 -0.94
CA ARG A 17 7.92 19.86 0.50
C ARG A 17 7.26 21.18 0.91
N GLN A 18 6.98 22.07 -0.03
CA GLN A 18 6.28 23.33 0.22
C GLN A 18 4.76 23.17 0.21
N GLN A 19 4.25 22.16 -0.50
CA GLN A 19 2.83 21.87 -0.62
C GLN A 19 2.36 20.88 0.45
N LYS A 20 1.06 20.91 0.73
CA LYS A 20 0.44 19.92 1.61
C LYS A 20 0.33 18.59 0.85
N THR A 21 1.01 17.56 1.32
CA THR A 21 0.90 16.20 0.76
C THR A 21 -0.32 15.48 1.31
N THR A 22 -1.06 14.77 0.47
CA THR A 22 -2.19 13.94 0.90
C THR A 22 -1.84 12.47 0.71
N ILE A 23 -1.89 11.70 1.80
CA ILE A 23 -1.40 10.34 1.89
C ILE A 23 -2.55 9.42 2.31
N LEU A 24 -2.73 8.32 1.59
CA LEU A 24 -3.54 7.19 2.04
C LEU A 24 -2.62 6.11 2.61
N ASP A 25 -2.92 5.65 3.81
CA ASP A 25 -2.23 4.54 4.47
C ASP A 25 -3.24 3.39 4.69
N LEU A 26 -3.07 2.30 3.95
CA LEU A 26 -3.92 1.11 4.07
C LEU A 26 -3.48 0.16 5.19
N GLY A 27 -2.34 0.44 5.83
CA GLY A 27 -1.80 -0.35 6.91
C GLY A 27 -2.44 -0.01 8.25
N SER A 28 -2.05 -0.76 9.27
CA SER A 28 -2.47 -0.47 10.63
C SER A 28 -1.79 0.79 11.15
N PRO A 29 -2.56 1.79 11.64
CA PRO A 29 -1.99 2.98 12.24
C PRO A 29 -1.00 2.62 13.34
N SER A 30 0.14 3.31 13.37
CA SER A 30 1.11 3.17 14.46
C SER A 30 1.58 4.54 14.94
N PRO A 31 1.87 4.71 16.25
CA PRO A 31 2.43 5.95 16.76
C PRO A 31 3.72 6.36 16.05
N GLN A 32 4.53 5.39 15.62
CA GLN A 32 5.77 5.62 14.88
C GLN A 32 5.50 6.19 13.49
N THR A 33 4.61 5.58 12.70
CA THR A 33 4.22 6.10 11.38
C THR A 33 3.58 7.50 11.50
N VAL A 34 2.73 7.72 12.51
CA VAL A 34 2.15 9.04 12.79
C VAL A 34 3.24 10.06 13.15
N SER A 35 4.18 9.69 14.01
CA SER A 35 5.31 10.56 14.40
C SER A 35 6.20 10.91 13.21
N PHE A 36 6.39 9.97 12.27
CA PHE A 36 7.08 10.24 11.02
C PHE A 36 6.33 11.30 10.19
N PHE A 37 5.04 11.10 9.95
CA PHE A 37 4.25 12.02 9.14
C PHE A 37 4.06 13.41 9.75
N ASN A 38 4.00 13.51 11.09
CA ASN A 38 3.94 14.79 11.80
C ASN A 38 5.14 15.71 11.55
N ARG A 39 6.24 15.19 10.99
CA ARG A 39 7.42 15.98 10.59
C ARG A 39 7.25 16.68 9.24
N PHE A 40 6.20 16.36 8.51
CA PHE A 40 5.92 16.88 7.17
C PHE A 40 4.59 17.61 7.14
N ARG A 41 4.43 18.54 6.19
CA ARG A 41 3.16 19.18 5.92
C ARG A 41 2.27 18.21 5.13
N CYS A 42 1.63 17.27 5.82
CA CYS A 42 0.78 16.26 5.18
C CYS A 42 -0.57 16.06 5.87
N GLN A 43 -1.54 15.54 5.11
CA GLN A 43 -2.76 14.90 5.61
C GLN A 43 -2.61 13.41 5.39
N VAL A 44 -2.86 12.62 6.42
CA VAL A 44 -2.86 11.16 6.31
C VAL A 44 -4.28 10.65 6.56
N TYR A 45 -4.75 9.77 5.68
CA TYR A 45 -5.99 9.02 5.79
C TYR A 45 -5.62 7.56 6.08
N PHE A 46 -6.08 7.02 7.20
CA PHE A 46 -5.80 5.64 7.59
C PHE A 46 -7.02 4.77 7.33
N ALA A 47 -6.90 3.80 6.43
CA ALA A 47 -7.99 2.88 6.11
C ALA A 47 -7.91 1.55 6.89
N ASN A 48 -6.73 1.18 7.41
CA ASN A 48 -6.51 -0.04 8.19
C ASN A 48 -7.13 -1.31 7.56
N LEU A 49 -6.98 -1.44 6.24
CA LEU A 49 -7.78 -2.33 5.41
C LEU A 49 -7.58 -3.82 5.75
N LEU A 50 -6.42 -4.19 6.28
CA LEU A 50 -6.10 -5.55 6.67
C LEU A 50 -6.77 -6.00 7.99
N GLU A 51 -7.32 -5.09 8.78
CA GLU A 51 -8.12 -5.42 9.96
C GLU A 51 -9.62 -5.49 9.63
N TRP A 52 -10.00 -5.25 8.36
CA TRP A 52 -11.37 -5.45 7.89
C TRP A 52 -11.74 -6.94 8.00
N PRO A 53 -12.85 -7.28 8.67
CA PRO A 53 -13.22 -8.67 8.88
C PRO A 53 -13.50 -9.37 7.54
N ALA A 54 -12.66 -10.35 7.20
CA ALA A 54 -12.93 -11.24 6.08
C ALA A 54 -14.02 -12.23 6.51
N GLY A 55 -15.27 -12.03 6.09
CA GLY A 55 -16.33 -12.94 6.56
C GLY A 55 -17.71 -12.81 5.96
N GLU A 56 -18.16 -11.62 5.52
CA GLU A 56 -19.50 -11.48 4.94
C GLU A 56 -19.41 -10.92 3.52
N ALA A 57 -19.90 -11.70 2.55
CA ALA A 57 -19.84 -11.40 1.12
C ALA A 57 -20.57 -10.10 0.72
N SER A 58 -21.24 -9.43 1.66
CA SER A 58 -21.97 -8.17 1.48
C SER A 58 -21.16 -6.91 1.82
N ASP A 59 -20.11 -7.01 2.63
CA ASP A 59 -19.50 -5.83 3.24
C ASP A 59 -18.32 -5.34 2.38
N GLU A 60 -18.57 -4.25 1.66
CA GLU A 60 -17.55 -3.61 0.83
C GLU A 60 -16.42 -3.04 1.70
N PRO A 61 -15.15 -3.13 1.28
CA PRO A 61 -14.07 -2.49 2.02
C PRO A 61 -14.35 -0.99 2.17
N GLU A 62 -14.43 -0.51 3.40
CA GLU A 62 -14.62 0.90 3.71
C GLU A 62 -13.26 1.58 3.81
N LEU A 63 -13.05 2.60 2.97
CA LEU A 63 -11.81 3.39 2.99
C LEU A 63 -12.01 4.76 3.66
N ASP A 64 -13.25 5.14 3.97
CA ASP A 64 -13.67 6.44 4.52
C ASP A 64 -12.91 7.63 3.89
N ILE A 65 -12.97 7.70 2.55
CA ILE A 65 -12.30 8.76 1.77
C ILE A 65 -13.33 9.82 1.43
N PRO A 66 -13.18 11.08 1.90
CA PRO A 66 -14.09 12.14 1.53
C PRO A 66 -14.06 12.46 0.03
N ASP A 67 -15.20 12.92 -0.48
CA ASP A 67 -15.30 13.42 -1.85
C ASP A 67 -14.32 14.56 -2.11
N GLY A 68 -13.77 14.60 -3.34
CA GLY A 68 -12.84 15.63 -3.76
C GLY A 68 -11.39 15.46 -3.27
N VAL A 69 -11.10 14.48 -2.42
CA VAL A 69 -9.72 14.17 -2.03
C VAL A 69 -8.94 13.63 -3.23
N ARG A 70 -7.68 14.07 -3.36
CA ARG A 70 -6.69 13.52 -4.29
C ARG A 70 -5.46 13.12 -3.52
N PHE A 71 -4.96 11.92 -3.76
CA PHE A 71 -3.78 11.40 -3.08
C PHE A 71 -2.52 11.65 -3.91
N ASP A 72 -1.49 12.15 -3.24
CA ASP A 72 -0.13 12.16 -3.79
C ASP A 72 0.51 10.78 -3.61
N ILE A 73 0.23 10.13 -2.48
CA ILE A 73 0.80 8.83 -2.11
C ILE A 73 -0.26 7.88 -1.58
N CYS A 74 -0.24 6.62 -2.03
CA CYS A 74 -1.01 5.51 -1.45
C CYS A 74 -0.06 4.41 -0.97
N LEU A 75 -0.10 4.09 0.32
CA LEU A 75 0.72 3.05 0.96
C LEU A 75 -0.12 1.78 1.12
N PHE A 76 0.13 0.80 0.25
CA PHE A 76 -0.52 -0.50 0.24
C PHE A 76 0.12 -1.49 1.22
N TRP A 77 1.40 -1.32 1.57
CA TRP A 77 2.13 -2.26 2.42
C TRP A 77 1.95 -3.72 1.93
N ASP A 78 1.65 -4.65 2.84
CA ASP A 78 1.40 -6.05 2.53
C ASP A 78 -0.03 -6.33 2.02
N THR A 79 -0.91 -5.32 1.90
CA THR A 79 -2.34 -5.48 1.59
C THR A 79 -2.61 -6.36 0.36
N LEU A 80 -1.78 -6.22 -0.67
CA LEU A 80 -1.88 -6.97 -1.91
C LEU A 80 -1.72 -8.49 -1.74
N ASN A 81 -1.18 -8.95 -0.61
CA ASN A 81 -0.92 -10.36 -0.32
C ASN A 81 -1.98 -11.02 0.54
N TYR A 82 -3.00 -10.30 1.03
CA TYR A 82 -3.97 -10.85 1.98
C TYR A 82 -5.42 -10.66 1.55
N LEU A 83 -5.66 -9.78 0.58
CA LEU A 83 -6.99 -9.56 0.01
C LEU A 83 -7.19 -10.38 -1.26
N ASP A 84 -8.38 -10.97 -1.42
CA ASP A 84 -8.72 -11.64 -2.67
C ASP A 84 -8.88 -10.65 -3.82
N VAL A 85 -8.69 -11.14 -5.05
CA VAL A 85 -8.83 -10.37 -6.31
C VAL A 85 -10.12 -9.54 -6.38
N PRO A 86 -11.31 -10.05 -6.00
CA PRO A 86 -12.52 -9.24 -6.02
C PRO A 86 -12.48 -8.05 -5.04
N VAL A 87 -11.84 -8.21 -3.87
CA VAL A 87 -11.70 -7.14 -2.88
C VAL A 87 -10.70 -6.10 -3.37
N LEU A 88 -9.54 -6.55 -3.90
CA LEU A 88 -8.55 -5.67 -4.53
C LEU A 88 -9.18 -4.82 -5.64
N ARG A 89 -10.04 -5.43 -6.49
CA ARG A 89 -10.76 -4.71 -7.55
C ARG A 89 -11.70 -3.63 -7.01
N ARG A 90 -12.41 -3.90 -5.91
CA ARG A 90 -13.27 -2.89 -5.27
C ARG A 90 -12.45 -1.74 -4.68
N VAL A 91 -11.34 -2.05 -4.01
CA VAL A 91 -10.41 -1.06 -3.47
C VAL A 91 -9.86 -0.18 -4.61
N ALA A 92 -9.36 -0.78 -5.69
CA ALA A 92 -8.84 -0.06 -6.84
C ALA A 92 -9.91 0.83 -7.49
N SER A 93 -11.14 0.33 -7.63
CA SER A 93 -12.27 1.09 -8.18
C SER A 93 -12.61 2.31 -7.31
N LYS A 94 -12.66 2.15 -5.98
CA LYS A 94 -12.86 3.27 -5.04
C LYS A 94 -11.74 4.28 -5.13
N LEU A 95 -10.49 3.83 -5.26
CA LEU A 95 -9.32 4.71 -5.38
C LEU A 95 -9.20 5.41 -6.74
N ALA A 96 -9.73 4.83 -7.82
CA ALA A 96 -9.53 5.31 -9.18
C ALA A 96 -9.91 6.79 -9.37
N ILE A 97 -10.95 7.25 -8.67
CA ILE A 97 -11.41 8.64 -8.71
C ILE A 97 -10.54 9.58 -7.88
N HIS A 98 -9.72 9.09 -6.95
CA HIS A 98 -8.89 9.88 -6.03
C HIS A 98 -7.41 9.96 -6.45
N ILE A 99 -7.06 9.39 -7.59
CA ILE A 99 -5.67 9.34 -8.07
C ILE A 99 -5.52 9.93 -9.47
N ASP A 100 -4.33 10.41 -9.78
CA ASP A 100 -3.93 10.90 -11.09
C ASP A 100 -2.53 10.39 -11.49
N THR A 101 -2.00 10.86 -12.62
CA THR A 101 -0.67 10.44 -13.13
C THR A 101 0.51 10.86 -12.24
N GLY A 102 0.29 11.84 -11.37
CA GLY A 102 1.20 12.30 -10.33
C GLY A 102 1.21 11.40 -9.09
N THR A 103 0.09 10.76 -8.77
CA THR A 103 -0.03 9.84 -7.63
C THR A 103 1.00 8.70 -7.68
N ARG A 104 1.58 8.35 -6.53
CA ARG A 104 2.49 7.22 -6.35
C ARG A 104 1.93 6.21 -5.37
N GLY A 105 2.06 4.93 -5.69
CA GLY A 105 1.73 3.84 -4.79
C GLY A 105 3.00 3.13 -4.31
N HIS A 106 3.01 2.65 -3.08
CA HIS A 106 4.06 1.80 -2.55
C HIS A 106 3.47 0.57 -1.87
N GLY A 107 4.05 -0.60 -2.08
CA GLY A 107 3.60 -1.81 -1.41
C GLY A 107 4.59 -2.95 -1.55
N PHE A 108 4.21 -4.09 -0.99
CA PHE A 108 4.94 -5.34 -1.07
C PHE A 108 4.05 -6.41 -1.69
N LEU A 109 4.64 -7.29 -2.48
CA LEU A 109 3.98 -8.43 -3.07
C LEU A 109 4.86 -9.67 -2.90
N ALA A 110 4.26 -10.85 -2.82
CA ALA A 110 4.98 -12.11 -2.91
C ALA A 110 5.73 -12.20 -4.24
N PHE A 111 6.92 -12.78 -4.23
CA PHE A 111 7.69 -13.02 -5.46
C PHE A 111 7.03 -14.07 -6.37
N SER A 112 6.33 -15.04 -5.78
CA SER A 112 5.63 -16.11 -6.47
C SER A 112 4.33 -16.47 -5.75
N PRO A 113 3.27 -16.91 -6.47
CA PRO A 113 2.03 -17.38 -5.86
C PRO A 113 2.22 -18.54 -4.86
N ALA A 114 3.26 -19.35 -5.04
CA ALA A 114 3.57 -20.47 -4.14
C ALA A 114 4.26 -20.03 -2.83
N THR A 115 4.59 -18.74 -2.71
CA THR A 115 5.27 -18.22 -1.54
C THR A 115 4.27 -18.03 -0.40
N SER A 116 4.58 -18.63 0.74
CA SER A 116 3.88 -18.34 2.00
C SER A 116 4.80 -17.54 2.92
N PHE A 117 4.26 -16.50 3.55
CA PHE A 117 4.90 -15.78 4.64
C PHE A 117 3.86 -15.25 5.60
N SER A 118 4.25 -15.02 6.86
CA SER A 118 3.40 -14.36 7.83
C SER A 118 3.22 -12.89 7.46
N ARG A 119 2.02 -12.37 7.73
CA ARG A 119 1.71 -10.95 7.61
C ARG A 119 2.67 -10.14 8.47
N CYS A 120 3.02 -8.96 7.97
CA CYS A 120 3.85 -8.01 8.69
C CYS A 120 3.12 -6.68 8.85
N ARG A 121 3.21 -6.12 10.06
CA ARG A 121 2.92 -4.71 10.31
C ARG A 121 4.19 -3.91 10.04
N PHE A 122 4.08 -2.97 9.11
CA PHE A 122 5.17 -2.06 8.77
C PHE A 122 4.96 -0.73 9.48
N ARG A 123 6.05 -0.16 9.98
CA ARG A 123 6.08 1.17 10.58
C ARG A 123 7.21 1.97 9.95
N ILE A 124 6.96 3.25 9.69
CA ILE A 124 7.98 4.14 9.13
C ILE A 124 8.84 4.67 10.27
N GLU A 125 10.12 4.34 10.25
CA GLU A 125 11.11 4.97 11.13
C GLU A 125 11.66 6.24 10.46
N ASP A 126 12.07 6.11 9.20
CA ASP A 126 12.43 7.20 8.31
C ASP A 126 12.22 6.81 6.83
N SER A 127 12.55 7.70 5.89
CA SER A 127 12.33 7.47 4.46
C SER A 127 13.07 6.25 3.89
N HIS A 128 14.13 5.79 4.56
CA HIS A 128 14.97 4.66 4.15
C HIS A 128 14.84 3.44 5.06
N ASN A 129 14.06 3.51 6.13
CA ASN A 129 14.00 2.47 7.15
C ASN A 129 12.57 2.21 7.61
N LEU A 130 12.17 0.94 7.53
CA LEU A 130 10.92 0.44 8.09
C LEU A 130 11.22 -0.55 9.22
N LEU A 131 10.33 -0.57 10.21
CA LEU A 131 10.23 -1.65 11.17
C LEU A 131 9.12 -2.59 10.72
N ALA A 132 9.45 -3.85 10.47
CA ALA A 132 8.53 -4.93 10.15
C ALA A 132 8.37 -5.85 11.37
N GLU A 133 7.14 -5.98 11.85
CA GLU A 133 6.79 -6.89 12.94
C GLU A 133 5.82 -7.95 12.41
N PRO A 134 6.13 -9.25 12.56
CA PRO A 134 5.17 -10.30 12.23
C PRO A 134 3.86 -10.11 13.01
N ASP A 135 2.74 -10.29 12.32
CA ASP A 135 1.40 -10.04 12.84
C ASP A 135 0.47 -11.16 12.37
N GLN A 136 0.04 -12.01 13.31
CA GLN A 136 -0.86 -13.16 13.08
C GLN A 136 -0.35 -14.19 12.04
N ASP A 137 -0.78 -15.44 12.21
CA ASP A 137 -0.53 -16.51 11.23
C ASP A 137 -1.58 -16.49 10.10
N ALA A 138 -1.83 -15.31 9.54
CA ALA A 138 -2.62 -15.21 8.32
C ALA A 138 -1.77 -15.71 7.14
N ALA A 139 -2.25 -16.73 6.43
CA ALA A 139 -1.59 -17.20 5.22
C ALA A 139 -1.72 -16.15 4.11
N SER A 140 -0.60 -15.81 3.47
CA SER A 140 -0.62 -14.96 2.27
C SER A 140 -1.38 -15.66 1.14
N ARG A 141 -2.12 -14.88 0.37
CA ARG A 141 -2.79 -15.30 -0.84
C ARG A 141 -1.81 -15.24 -2.01
N GLY A 142 -1.70 -16.36 -2.71
CA GLY A 142 -0.85 -16.46 -3.89
C GLY A 142 -1.50 -15.76 -5.08
N HIS A 143 -0.97 -14.59 -5.47
CA HIS A 143 -1.39 -13.88 -6.67
C HIS A 143 -0.34 -13.98 -7.77
N THR A 144 -0.78 -14.18 -9.01
CA THR A 144 0.06 -13.92 -10.17
C THR A 144 0.14 -12.42 -10.44
N TRP A 145 1.14 -11.99 -11.21
CA TRP A 145 1.20 -10.61 -11.68
C TRP A 145 -0.04 -10.19 -12.46
N LYS A 146 -0.56 -11.09 -13.29
CA LYS A 146 -1.80 -10.86 -14.04
C LYS A 146 -3.00 -10.62 -13.13
N ASP A 147 -3.11 -11.37 -12.03
CA ASP A 147 -4.18 -11.15 -11.05
C ASP A 147 -4.10 -9.75 -10.44
N ILE A 148 -2.89 -9.30 -10.10
CA ILE A 148 -2.67 -7.97 -9.53
C ILE A 148 -2.94 -6.88 -10.56
N GLU A 149 -2.46 -7.00 -11.80
CA GLU A 149 -2.72 -6.02 -12.87
C GLU A 149 -4.22 -5.90 -13.17
N ASP A 150 -4.91 -7.03 -13.34
CA ASP A 150 -6.35 -7.08 -13.64
C ASP A 150 -7.21 -6.59 -12.44
N ALA A 151 -6.75 -6.78 -11.21
CA ALA A 151 -7.45 -6.33 -10.01
C ALA A 151 -7.19 -4.86 -9.71
N MET A 152 -5.96 -4.39 -9.90
CA MET A 152 -5.52 -3.08 -9.42
C MET A 152 -5.64 -1.97 -10.45
N TRP A 153 -6.16 -2.22 -11.66
CA TRP A 153 -6.45 -1.16 -12.62
C TRP A 153 -7.19 0.03 -11.95
N PRO A 154 -6.73 1.29 -12.12
CA PRO A 154 -5.74 1.76 -13.09
C PRO A 154 -4.30 1.86 -12.57
N TRP A 155 -3.94 1.18 -11.49
CA TRP A 155 -2.55 1.10 -11.02
C TRP A 155 -1.74 0.16 -11.89
N VAL A 156 -0.54 0.61 -12.30
CA VAL A 156 0.45 -0.18 -13.01
C VAL A 156 1.78 -0.20 -12.26
N CYS A 157 2.55 -1.26 -12.45
CA CYS A 157 3.87 -1.39 -11.83
C CYS A 157 4.90 -0.49 -12.54
N GLY A 158 5.35 0.56 -11.85
CA GLY A 158 6.39 1.47 -12.35
C GLY A 158 7.82 1.00 -12.06
N ALA A 159 8.03 0.28 -10.96
CA ALA A 159 9.31 -0.37 -10.63
C ALA A 159 9.12 -1.47 -9.59
N THR A 160 10.03 -2.44 -9.59
CA THR A 160 10.13 -3.49 -8.56
C THR A 160 11.54 -3.58 -7.98
N SER A 161 11.65 -4.07 -6.75
CA SER A 161 12.92 -4.42 -6.12
C SER A 161 12.76 -5.71 -5.32
N LEU A 162 13.68 -6.66 -5.50
CA LEU A 162 13.70 -7.90 -4.73
C LEU A 162 14.11 -7.61 -3.29
N MET A 163 13.34 -8.11 -2.33
CA MET A 163 13.69 -8.06 -0.91
C MET A 163 14.05 -9.45 -0.40
N GLN A 164 14.77 -9.48 0.73
CA GLN A 164 14.96 -10.72 1.47
C GLN A 164 13.62 -11.21 2.02
N GLY A 165 13.42 -12.54 2.07
CA GLY A 165 12.19 -13.14 2.61
C GLY A 165 11.04 -13.27 1.60
N ASN A 166 11.36 -13.50 0.31
CA ASN A 166 10.41 -13.82 -0.77
C ASN A 166 9.35 -12.74 -1.06
N ARG A 167 9.60 -11.50 -0.63
CA ARG A 167 8.80 -10.32 -1.00
C ARG A 167 9.54 -9.52 -2.07
N GLN A 168 8.77 -8.84 -2.89
CA GLN A 168 9.22 -7.78 -3.76
C GLN A 168 8.54 -6.48 -3.35
N GLU A 169 9.32 -5.41 -3.35
CA GLU A 169 8.86 -4.04 -3.17
C GLU A 169 8.35 -3.50 -4.49
N LEU A 170 7.22 -2.81 -4.47
CA LEU A 170 6.54 -2.26 -5.63
C LEU A 170 6.46 -0.74 -5.54
N LEU A 171 6.79 -0.07 -6.64
CA LEU A 171 6.39 1.30 -6.91
C LEU A 171 5.27 1.26 -7.96
N LEU A 172 4.09 1.75 -7.59
CA LEU A 172 2.93 1.81 -8.47
C LEU A 172 2.70 3.23 -8.98
N THR A 173 2.19 3.34 -10.19
CA THR A 173 1.77 4.61 -10.81
C THR A 173 0.40 4.43 -11.45
N LYS A 174 -0.34 5.51 -11.66
CA LYS A 174 -1.55 5.44 -12.48
C LYS A 174 -1.19 5.24 -13.95
N ASP A 175 -1.93 4.39 -14.64
CA ASP A 175 -1.82 4.24 -16.08
C ASP A 175 -2.12 5.57 -16.81
N ARG A 176 -1.50 5.76 -17.97
CA ARG A 176 -1.57 7.00 -18.77
C ARG A 176 -2.58 6.95 -19.91
N TYR A 177 -3.23 5.81 -20.12
CA TYR A 177 -4.13 5.56 -21.25
C TYR A 177 -5.60 5.78 -20.91
#